data_AF-R0JMU1-F1
#
_entry.id   AF-R0JMU1-F1
#
_cell.length_a   1.000
_cell.length_b   1.000
_cell.length_c   1.000
_cell.angle_alpha   90.00
_cell.angle_beta   90.00
_cell.angle_gamma   90.00
#
_symmetry.space_group_name_H-M   'P 1'
#
loop_
_entity.id
_entity.type
_entity.pdbx_description
1 polymer ?
#
loop_
_entity_poly.entity_id
_entity_poly.type
_entity_poly.pdbx_seq_one_letter_code
_entity_poly.pdbx_strand_id
1 'polypeptide(L)'
;MSKSAVKISSDLLSNPLCEQEPGFLEMVTAFDTAMKRMDAFNQEKVNQIQKTVIEPLKKFSSVFPSLNMAVKRREQALQDYKRLQSKVEKYEEKERTGPVLAKLHQAREELRPVKEDFEAKNKQLLEEMPKFYSSRIDYFKPSFESLVRAQGLRSVSPAADG
;
A
#
# COMPACT_ATOMS: atom_id res chain seq x y z
N MET A 1 5.25 -10.38 -23.87
CA MET A 1 5.97 -11.58 -24.36
C MET A 1 7.48 -11.35 -24.34
N SER A 2 8.30 -12.40 -24.52
CA SER A 2 9.72 -12.19 -24.86
C SER A 2 9.82 -11.50 -26.22
N LYS A 3 10.63 -10.44 -26.33
CA LYS A 3 10.92 -9.73 -27.60
C LYS A 3 11.33 -10.70 -28.72
N SER A 4 11.95 -11.81 -28.36
CA SER A 4 12.37 -12.87 -29.29
C SER A 4 11.20 -13.51 -30.03
N ALA A 5 10.03 -13.66 -29.40
CA ALA A 5 8.92 -14.38 -29.98
C ALA A 5 8.16 -13.54 -31.04
N VAL A 6 8.09 -12.21 -30.82
CA VAL A 6 7.61 -11.25 -31.82
C VAL A 6 8.57 -11.16 -33.01
N LYS A 7 9.88 -11.19 -32.73
CA LYS A 7 10.92 -11.17 -33.76
C LYS A 7 10.84 -12.39 -34.67
N ILE A 8 10.70 -13.59 -34.12
CA ILE A 8 10.54 -14.83 -34.91
C ILE A 8 9.35 -14.74 -35.88
N SER A 9 8.20 -14.23 -35.42
CA SER A 9 7.02 -14.04 -36.27
C SER A 9 7.29 -13.08 -37.42
N SER A 10 7.92 -11.94 -37.11
CA SER A 10 8.28 -10.92 -38.12
C SER A 10 9.29 -11.44 -39.14
N ASP A 11 10.30 -12.19 -38.69
CA ASP A 11 11.34 -12.76 -39.55
C ASP A 11 10.74 -13.81 -40.51
N LEU A 12 9.78 -14.63 -40.04
CA LEU A 12 9.07 -15.60 -40.87
C LEU A 12 8.16 -14.93 -41.91
N LEU A 13 7.45 -13.87 -41.55
CA LEU A 13 6.62 -13.10 -42.50
C LEU A 13 7.44 -12.41 -43.58
N SER A 14 8.70 -12.10 -43.29
CA SER A 14 9.63 -11.46 -44.24
C SER A 14 10.34 -12.47 -45.14
N ASN A 15 10.07 -13.77 -44.99
CA ASN A 15 10.70 -14.81 -45.78
C ASN A 15 10.11 -14.85 -47.20
N PRO A 16 10.93 -14.83 -48.28
CA PRO A 16 10.45 -14.91 -49.66
C PRO A 16 9.58 -16.13 -49.98
N LEU A 17 9.69 -17.22 -49.19
CA LEU A 17 8.82 -18.38 -49.33
C LEU A 17 7.34 -18.05 -49.10
N CYS A 18 7.02 -17.00 -48.34
CA CYS A 18 5.66 -16.51 -48.16
C CYS A 18 5.05 -15.95 -49.47
N GLU A 19 5.88 -15.52 -50.43
CA GLU A 19 5.41 -15.05 -51.74
C GLU A 19 5.23 -16.20 -52.74
N GLN A 20 5.95 -17.30 -52.52
CA GLN A 20 6.04 -18.43 -53.44
C GLN A 20 5.05 -19.54 -53.10
N GLU A 21 4.79 -19.76 -51.81
CA GLU A 21 3.97 -20.87 -51.31
C GLU A 21 2.79 -20.32 -50.49
N PRO A 22 1.59 -20.22 -51.08
CA PRO A 22 0.40 -19.66 -50.41
C PRO A 22 0.06 -20.37 -49.09
N GLY A 23 0.25 -21.69 -49.00
CA GLY A 23 0.03 -22.45 -47.78
C GLY A 23 1.01 -22.10 -46.65
N PHE A 24 2.25 -21.75 -46.98
CA PHE A 24 3.23 -21.30 -45.98
C PHE A 24 2.85 -19.92 -45.42
N LEU A 25 2.44 -19.00 -46.30
CA LEU A 25 1.96 -17.67 -45.90
C LEU A 25 0.75 -17.76 -44.95
N GLU A 26 -0.21 -18.63 -45.24
CA GLU A 26 -1.38 -18.84 -44.38
C GLU A 26 -0.99 -19.31 -42.98
N MET A 27 -0.10 -20.31 -42.88
CA MET A 27 0.40 -20.81 -41.59
C MET A 27 1.16 -19.74 -40.80
N VAL A 28 2.05 -19.00 -41.45
CA VAL A 28 2.84 -17.94 -40.78
C VAL A 28 1.94 -16.79 -40.32
N THR A 29 0.91 -16.44 -41.10
CA THR A 29 -0.07 -15.41 -40.73
C THR A 29 -0.94 -15.83 -39.54
N ALA A 30 -1.36 -17.09 -39.51
CA ALA A 30 -2.09 -17.66 -38.38
C ALA A 30 -1.24 -17.65 -37.10
N PHE A 31 0.05 -18.02 -37.21
CA PHE A 31 1.01 -17.94 -36.11
C PHE A 31 1.18 -16.50 -35.61
N ASP A 32 1.42 -15.53 -36.49
CA ASP A 32 1.56 -14.12 -36.12
C ASP A 32 0.32 -13.57 -35.40
N THR A 33 -0.86 -13.92 -35.90
CA THR A 33 -2.14 -13.54 -35.31
C THR A 33 -2.29 -14.14 -33.90
N ALA A 34 -1.97 -15.42 -33.72
CA ALA A 34 -2.00 -16.07 -32.41
C ALA A 34 -1.00 -15.41 -31.43
N MET A 35 0.19 -15.07 -31.91
CA MET A 35 1.23 -14.40 -31.12
C MET A 35 0.79 -13.00 -30.67
N LYS A 36 0.20 -12.20 -31.55
CA LYS A 36 -0.36 -10.88 -31.23
C LYS A 36 -1.51 -10.98 -30.22
N ARG A 37 -2.43 -11.94 -30.40
CA ARG A 37 -3.51 -12.19 -29.43
C ARG A 37 -2.97 -12.55 -28.05
N MET A 38 -1.95 -13.41 -27.99
CA MET A 38 -1.32 -13.79 -26.74
C MET A 38 -0.59 -12.62 -26.06
N ASP A 39 0.05 -11.72 -26.81
CA ASP A 39 0.68 -10.54 -26.22
C ASP A 39 -0.36 -9.55 -25.68
N ALA A 40 -1.42 -9.25 -26.45
CA ALA A 40 -2.52 -8.41 -26.00
C ALA A 40 -3.17 -8.95 -24.72
N PHE A 41 -3.43 -10.26 -24.66
CA PHE A 41 -3.94 -10.91 -23.46
C PHE A 41 -2.99 -10.79 -22.26
N ASN A 42 -1.68 -10.95 -22.49
CA ASN A 42 -0.69 -10.79 -21.43
C ASN A 42 -0.60 -9.34 -20.93
N GLN A 43 -0.67 -8.35 -21.82
CA GLN A 43 -0.71 -6.93 -21.45
C GLN A 43 -1.94 -6.62 -20.61
N GLU A 44 -3.12 -7.09 -21.04
CA GLU A 44 -4.36 -6.91 -20.27
C GLU A 44 -4.24 -7.53 -18.88
N LYS A 45 -3.68 -8.73 -18.76
CA LYS A 45 -3.43 -9.37 -17.47
C LYS A 45 -2.49 -8.54 -16.58
N VAL A 46 -1.42 -7.98 -17.13
CA VAL A 46 -0.51 -7.09 -16.39
C VAL A 46 -1.26 -5.85 -15.90
N ASN A 47 -2.06 -5.22 -16.76
CA ASN A 47 -2.88 -4.06 -16.41
C ASN A 47 -3.90 -4.39 -15.32
N GLN A 48 -4.53 -5.56 -15.39
CA GLN A 48 -5.48 -6.03 -14.36
C GLN A 48 -4.80 -6.23 -13.02
N ILE A 49 -3.63 -6.91 -12.98
CA ILE A 49 -2.86 -7.07 -11.73
C ILE A 49 -2.44 -5.71 -11.17
N GLN A 50 -2.02 -4.79 -12.04
CA GLN A 50 -1.62 -3.45 -11.65
C GLN A 50 -2.78 -2.71 -10.95
N LYS A 51 -3.97 -2.69 -11.55
CA LYS A 51 -5.16 -1.99 -11.02
C LYS A 51 -5.79 -2.66 -9.81
N THR A 52 -5.84 -3.99 -9.80
CA THR A 52 -6.60 -4.75 -8.79
C THR A 52 -5.77 -5.17 -7.59
N VAL A 53 -4.44 -5.18 -7.69
CA VAL A 53 -3.54 -5.62 -6.62
C VAL A 53 -2.52 -4.54 -6.29
N ILE A 54 -1.72 -4.12 -7.28
CA ILE A 54 -0.56 -3.26 -7.00
C ILE A 54 -0.99 -1.88 -6.52
N GLU A 55 -1.95 -1.24 -7.19
CA GLU A 55 -2.44 0.09 -6.83
C GLU A 55 -3.12 0.13 -5.44
N PRO A 56 -4.06 -0.78 -5.11
CA PRO A 56 -4.63 -0.84 -3.77
C PRO A 56 -3.58 -1.04 -2.67
N LEU A 57 -2.63 -1.96 -2.86
CA LEU A 57 -1.59 -2.23 -1.86
C LEU A 57 -0.60 -1.07 -1.72
N LYS A 58 -0.27 -0.37 -2.82
CA LYS A 58 0.50 0.88 -2.78
C LYS A 58 -0.24 1.96 -1.99
N LYS A 59 -1.55 2.12 -2.22
CA LYS A 59 -2.40 3.09 -1.51
C LYS A 59 -2.51 2.77 -0.02
N PHE A 60 -2.65 1.50 0.36
CA PHE A 60 -2.62 1.10 1.77
C PHE A 60 -1.25 1.38 2.39
N SER A 61 -0.17 1.06 1.67
CA SER A 61 1.20 1.26 2.13
C SER A 61 1.58 2.74 2.31
N SER A 62 1.00 3.65 1.54
CA SER A 62 1.31 5.08 1.62
C SER A 62 0.80 5.76 2.89
N VAL A 63 -0.04 5.10 3.68
CA VAL A 63 -0.54 5.61 4.97
C VAL A 63 0.47 5.39 6.10
N PHE A 64 1.33 4.38 6.02
CA PHE A 64 2.28 4.07 7.10
C PHE A 64 3.24 5.22 7.45
N PRO A 65 3.82 5.97 6.51
CA PRO A 65 4.69 7.10 6.84
C PRO A 65 4.01 8.16 7.71
N SER A 66 2.76 8.53 7.41
CA SER A 66 2.03 9.55 8.19
C SER A 66 1.67 9.03 9.59
N LEU A 67 1.25 7.76 9.70
CA LEU A 67 1.00 7.10 10.99
C LEU A 67 2.26 7.02 11.84
N ASN A 68 3.40 6.62 11.27
CA ASN A 68 4.68 6.58 11.97
C ASN A 68 5.08 7.95 12.49
N MET A 69 4.83 9.01 11.71
CA MET A 69 5.07 10.38 12.17
C MET A 69 4.12 10.80 13.29
N ALA A 70 2.86 10.39 13.26
CA ALA A 70 1.91 10.64 14.35
C ALA A 70 2.34 9.94 15.65
N VAL A 71 2.78 8.67 15.56
CA VAL A 71 3.34 7.92 16.70
C VAL A 71 4.55 8.64 17.27
N LYS A 72 5.51 9.06 16.44
CA LYS A 72 6.69 9.82 16.88
C LYS A 72 6.31 11.13 17.58
N ARG A 73 5.34 11.87 17.04
CA ARG A 73 4.84 13.12 17.66
C ARG A 73 4.19 12.88 19.01
N ARG A 74 3.40 11.81 19.15
CA ARG A 74 2.79 11.42 20.43
C ARG A 74 3.84 11.01 21.45
N GLU A 75 4.88 10.29 21.02
CA GLU A 75 5.97 9.88 21.90
C GLU A 75 6.79 11.08 22.39
N GLN A 76 7.06 12.06 21.53
CA GLN A 76 7.68 13.32 21.93
C GLN A 76 6.82 14.06 22.96
N ALA A 77 5.51 14.22 22.70
CA ALA A 77 4.59 14.85 23.65
C ALA A 77 4.53 14.12 24.99
N LEU A 78 4.62 12.78 25.00
CA LEU A 78 4.69 11.98 26.22
C LEU A 78 5.97 12.26 27.03
N GLN A 79 7.12 12.38 26.36
CA GLN A 79 8.38 12.72 27.02
C GLN A 79 8.31 14.11 27.68
N ASP A 80 7.76 15.09 26.95
CA ASP A 80 7.58 16.45 27.46
C ASP A 80 6.60 16.49 28.64
N TYR A 81 5.48 15.78 28.53
CA TYR A 81 4.51 15.61 29.62
C TYR A 81 5.16 15.01 30.86
N LYS A 82 5.87 13.87 30.72
CA LYS A 82 6.56 13.21 31.85
C LYS A 82 7.58 14.13 32.52
N ARG A 83 8.35 14.89 31.73
CA ARG A 83 9.35 15.83 32.26
C ARG A 83 8.72 16.90 33.16
N LEU A 84 7.62 17.51 32.72
CA LEU A 84 6.93 18.53 33.50
C LEU A 84 6.12 17.93 34.66
N GLN A 85 5.56 16.74 34.47
CA GLN A 85 4.86 15.99 35.52
C GLN A 85 5.81 15.70 36.70
N SER A 86 7.03 15.23 36.43
CA SER A 86 8.05 15.05 37.47
C SER A 86 8.49 16.37 38.14
N LYS A 87 8.39 17.52 37.45
CA LYS A 87 8.65 18.84 38.06
C LYS A 87 7.54 19.20 39.06
N VAL A 88 6.28 18.90 38.73
CA VAL A 88 5.14 19.09 39.64
C VAL A 88 5.27 18.20 40.88
N GLU A 89 5.49 16.90 40.70
CA GLU A 89 5.67 15.92 41.79
C GLU A 89 6.78 16.35 42.76
N LYS A 90 7.92 16.81 42.23
CA LYS A 90 9.03 17.35 43.05
C LYS A 90 8.66 18.56 43.92
N TYR A 91 7.66 19.35 43.55
CA TYR A 91 7.17 20.46 44.39
C TYR A 91 6.05 20.02 45.33
N GLU A 92 5.30 18.97 44.99
CA GLU A 92 4.27 18.38 45.85
C GLU A 92 4.86 17.65 47.06
N GLU A 93 6.04 17.05 46.91
CA GLU A 93 6.79 16.38 47.99
C GLU A 93 7.46 17.35 48.98
N LYS A 94 7.56 18.65 48.64
CA LYS A 94 8.20 19.66 49.48
C LYS A 94 7.25 20.19 50.55
N GLU A 95 7.83 20.69 51.64
CA GLU A 95 7.04 21.38 52.68
C GLU A 95 6.22 22.54 52.10
N ARG A 96 4.98 22.66 52.58
CA ARG A 96 3.98 23.63 52.10
C ARG A 96 4.23 25.03 52.63
N THR A 97 5.35 25.61 52.22
CA THR A 97 5.66 27.02 52.43
C THR A 97 5.09 27.88 51.31
N GLY A 98 4.82 29.16 51.57
CA GLY A 98 4.30 30.11 50.57
C GLY A 98 5.09 30.09 49.24
N PRO A 99 6.44 30.19 49.25
CA PRO A 99 7.24 30.12 48.03
C PRO A 99 7.14 28.79 47.28
N VAL A 100 6.99 27.66 47.97
CA VAL A 100 6.81 26.34 47.34
C VAL A 100 5.45 26.24 46.68
N LEU A 101 4.38 26.73 47.33
CA LEU A 101 3.03 26.75 46.76
C LEU A 101 2.95 27.60 45.48
N ALA A 102 3.63 28.75 45.44
CA ALA A 102 3.70 29.58 44.24
C ALA A 102 4.41 28.85 43.08
N LYS A 103 5.54 28.17 43.33
CA LYS A 103 6.26 27.38 42.32
C LYS A 103 5.46 26.16 41.85
N LEU A 104 4.75 25.50 42.75
CA LEU A 104 3.85 24.39 42.42
C LEU A 104 2.74 24.86 41.47
N HIS A 105 2.11 25.99 41.77
CA HIS A 105 1.08 26.57 40.91
C HIS A 105 1.64 26.87 39.51
N GLN A 106 2.78 27.54 39.42
CA GLN A 106 3.44 27.82 38.14
C GLN A 106 3.76 26.53 37.35
N ALA A 107 4.32 25.51 38.01
CA ALA A 107 4.63 24.23 37.37
C ALA A 107 3.38 23.52 36.85
N ARG A 108 2.23 23.65 37.54
CA ARG A 108 0.94 23.11 37.07
C ARG A 108 0.38 23.88 35.87
N GLU A 109 0.51 25.21 35.85
CA GLU A 109 0.13 26.02 34.68
C GLU A 109 0.98 25.66 33.45
N GLU A 110 2.29 25.44 33.62
CA GLU A 110 3.19 24.99 32.55
C GLU A 110 2.84 23.57 32.06
N LEU A 111 2.45 22.67 32.97
CA LEU A 111 2.10 21.28 32.65
C LEU A 111 0.80 21.17 31.83
N ARG A 112 -0.20 22.00 32.15
CA ARG A 112 -1.56 21.91 31.57
C ARG A 112 -1.58 21.81 30.04
N PRO A 113 -1.01 22.76 29.27
CA PRO A 113 -1.06 22.69 27.81
C PRO A 113 -0.30 21.49 27.23
N VAL A 114 0.78 21.05 27.89
CA VAL A 114 1.57 19.89 27.44
C VAL A 114 0.81 18.58 27.68
N LYS A 115 0.10 18.48 28.79
CA LYS A 115 -0.79 17.35 29.07
C LYS A 115 -1.92 17.28 28.05
N GLU A 116 -2.60 18.39 27.78
CA GLU A 116 -3.68 18.48 26.79
C GLU A 116 -3.20 18.06 25.39
N ASP A 117 -2.02 18.52 24.99
CA ASP A 117 -1.42 18.17 23.69
C ASP A 117 -1.09 16.67 23.58
N PHE A 118 -0.50 16.08 24.63
CA PHE A 118 -0.26 14.63 24.69
C PHE A 118 -1.58 13.84 24.63
N GLU A 119 -2.57 14.22 25.45
CA GLU A 119 -3.86 13.53 25.51
C GLU A 119 -4.60 13.58 24.17
N ALA A 120 -4.58 14.74 23.49
CA ALA A 120 -5.16 14.89 22.16
C ALA A 120 -4.49 13.95 21.13
N LYS A 121 -3.15 13.96 21.04
CA LYS A 121 -2.40 13.08 20.13
C LYS A 121 -2.59 11.60 20.47
N ASN A 122 -2.63 11.26 21.76
CA ASN A 122 -2.83 9.90 22.23
C ASN A 122 -4.23 9.39 21.89
N LYS A 123 -5.26 10.20 22.14
CA LYS A 123 -6.65 9.87 21.79
C LYS A 123 -6.80 9.65 20.28
N GLN A 124 -6.24 10.55 19.47
CA GLN A 124 -6.26 10.42 18.01
C GLN A 124 -5.70 9.06 17.56
N LEU A 125 -4.51 8.68 18.04
CA LEU A 125 -3.90 7.40 17.68
C LEU A 125 -4.71 6.19 18.17
N LEU A 126 -5.28 6.26 19.37
CA LEU A 126 -6.14 5.19 19.90
C LEU A 126 -7.40 5.00 19.07
N GLU A 127 -7.94 6.06 18.46
CA GLU A 127 -9.10 6.00 17.59
C GLU A 127 -8.75 5.57 16.15
N GLU A 128 -7.64 6.05 15.60
CA GLU A 128 -7.25 5.84 14.20
C GLU A 128 -6.57 4.48 13.96
N MET A 129 -5.70 4.03 14.87
CA MET A 129 -4.93 2.79 14.68
C MET A 129 -5.82 1.55 14.50
N PRO A 130 -6.88 1.32 15.29
CA PRO A 130 -7.78 0.19 15.08
C PRO A 130 -8.56 0.27 13.76
N LYS A 131 -8.96 1.48 13.35
CA LYS A 131 -9.66 1.72 12.07
C LYS A 131 -8.74 1.41 10.90
N PHE A 132 -7.49 1.89 10.95
CA PHE A 132 -6.47 1.58 9.94
C PHE A 132 -6.17 0.08 9.88
N TYR A 133 -6.02 -0.57 11.03
CA TYR A 133 -5.80 -2.02 11.05
C TYR A 133 -6.99 -2.75 10.40
N SER A 134 -8.22 -2.38 10.72
CA SER A 134 -9.43 -3.01 10.17
C SER A 134 -9.55 -2.81 8.66
N SER A 135 -9.19 -1.64 8.15
CA SER A 135 -9.27 -1.34 6.71
C SER A 135 -8.37 -2.22 5.85
N ARG A 136 -7.38 -2.92 6.43
CA ARG A 136 -6.56 -3.92 5.72
C ARG A 136 -7.43 -4.91 4.92
N ILE A 137 -8.58 -5.32 5.48
CA ILE A 137 -9.46 -6.28 4.83
C ILE A 137 -10.00 -5.71 3.51
N ASP A 138 -10.36 -4.42 3.50
CA ASP A 138 -10.90 -3.72 2.33
C ASP A 138 -9.89 -3.59 1.18
N TYR A 139 -8.59 -3.69 1.47
CA TYR A 139 -7.54 -3.72 0.45
C TYR A 139 -7.16 -5.16 0.06
N PHE A 140 -6.85 -6.00 1.06
CA PHE A 140 -6.30 -7.33 0.81
C PHE A 140 -7.33 -8.30 0.26
N LYS A 141 -8.57 -8.29 0.75
CA LYS A 141 -9.61 -9.23 0.31
C LYS A 141 -9.93 -9.07 -1.19
N PRO A 142 -10.34 -7.89 -1.70
CA PRO A 142 -10.63 -7.74 -3.13
C PRO A 142 -9.38 -7.94 -4.00
N SER A 143 -8.18 -7.55 -3.53
CA SER A 143 -6.93 -7.81 -4.25
C SER A 143 -6.65 -9.30 -4.41
N PHE A 144 -6.81 -10.07 -3.32
CA PHE A 144 -6.58 -11.50 -3.34
C PHE A 144 -7.63 -12.23 -4.17
N GLU A 145 -8.92 -11.91 -4.03
CA GLU A 145 -9.98 -12.49 -4.85
C GLU A 145 -9.78 -12.20 -6.34
N SER A 146 -9.34 -10.98 -6.69
CA SER A 146 -9.03 -10.61 -8.09
C SER A 146 -7.84 -11.40 -8.62
N LEU A 147 -6.80 -11.59 -7.81
CA LEU A 147 -5.64 -12.38 -8.17
C LEU A 147 -6.00 -13.87 -8.38
N VAL A 148 -6.78 -14.46 -7.48
CA VAL A 148 -7.27 -15.84 -7.60
C VAL A 148 -8.14 -15.99 -8.85
N ARG A 149 -9.06 -15.05 -9.13
CA ARG A 149 -9.87 -15.07 -10.36
C ARG A 149 -9.00 -14.98 -11.62
N ALA A 150 -7.99 -14.11 -11.63
CA ALA A 150 -7.07 -13.97 -12.76
C ALA A 150 -6.23 -15.23 -13.02
N GLN A 151 -5.96 -16.03 -11.98
CA GLN A 151 -5.25 -17.30 -12.08
C GLN A 151 -6.19 -18.47 -12.43
N GLY A 152 -7.37 -18.53 -11.80
CA GLY A 152 -8.39 -19.57 -12.01
C GLY A 152 -9.08 -19.51 -13.37
N LEU A 153 -9.11 -18.35 -14.03
CA LEU A 153 -9.52 -18.23 -15.43
C LEU A 153 -8.64 -19.08 -16.38
N ARG A 154 -7.47 -19.58 -15.93
CA ARG A 154 -6.63 -20.50 -16.71
C ARG A 154 -7.04 -21.96 -16.59
N SER A 155 -7.70 -22.38 -15.51
CA SER A 155 -8.03 -23.80 -15.31
C SER A 155 -9.37 -24.21 -15.92
N VAL A 156 -10.17 -23.26 -16.41
CA VAL A 156 -11.51 -23.51 -16.98
C VAL A 156 -11.68 -22.90 -18.37
N SER A 157 -10.61 -22.77 -19.16
CA SER A 157 -10.79 -22.73 -20.62
C SER A 157 -10.58 -24.14 -21.15
N PRO A 158 -11.60 -25.01 -21.18
CA PRO A 158 -11.59 -26.06 -22.18
C PRO A 158 -11.54 -25.36 -23.55
N ALA A 159 -10.95 -26.06 -24.52
CA ALA A 159 -11.15 -25.77 -25.92
C ALA A 159 -12.61 -25.32 -26.13
N ALA A 160 -12.80 -24.07 -26.56
CA ALA A 160 -14.05 -23.70 -27.19
C ALA A 160 -14.01 -24.40 -28.55
N ASP A 161 -14.71 -25.54 -28.59
CA ASP A 161 -15.04 -26.33 -29.76
C ASP A 161 -15.57 -25.47 -30.92
N GLY A 162 -15.19 -25.83 -32.15
CA GLY A 162 -15.73 -25.27 -33.40
C GLY A 162 -14.66 -25.03 -34.45
#